data_AF-A0A2M7IV98-F1
#
_entry.id   AF-A0A2M7IV98-F1
#
_cell.length_a   1.000
_cell.length_b   1.000
_cell.length_c   1.000
_cell.angle_alpha   90.00
_cell.angle_beta   90.00
_cell.angle_gamma   90.00
#
_symmetry.space_group_name_H-M   'P 1'
#
loop_
_entity.id
_entity.type
_entity.pdbx_description
1 polymer ?
#
loop_
_entity_poly.entity_id
_entity_poly.type
_entity_poly.pdbx_seq_one_letter_code
_entity_poly.pdbx_strand_id
1 'polypeptide(L)'
;MENSNLIIVDILIALGAIIMFMATISTFKLIKRIKTSRYLRYREGLFLLMIIFLPGYLTFLFFLKKEDVMLFFYLAGFIFSFGALFVFLVVHTGRKTIEDLLNTTVSKTYVENVIHSMADTLIVIDTDENASIRTANNAALNLLKYRENELVGQSVKKY
;
A
#
# COMPACT_ATOMS: atom_id res chain seq x y z
N MET A 1 -33.52 24.90 18.02
CA MET A 1 -32.28 24.11 18.25
C MET A 1 -32.28 22.79 17.47
N GLU A 2 -33.42 22.17 17.21
CA GLU A 2 -33.53 20.89 16.48
C GLU A 2 -33.01 20.93 15.03
N ASN A 3 -33.33 21.98 14.27
CA ASN A 3 -32.84 22.15 12.89
C ASN A 3 -31.31 22.28 12.79
N SER A 4 -30.65 22.85 13.79
CA SER A 4 -29.19 23.02 13.80
C SER A 4 -28.46 21.67 13.93
N ASN A 5 -29.01 20.76 14.73
CA ASN A 5 -28.44 19.42 14.91
C ASN A 5 -28.58 18.58 13.63
N LEU A 6 -29.71 18.68 12.93
CA LEU A 6 -29.94 17.98 11.66
C LEU A 6 -28.97 18.46 10.57
N ILE A 7 -28.72 19.77 10.48
CA ILE A 7 -27.75 20.34 9.52
C ILE A 7 -26.34 19.82 9.78
N ILE A 8 -25.91 19.74 11.05
CA ILE A 8 -24.57 19.23 11.40
C ILE A 8 -24.44 17.75 10.97
N VAL A 9 -25.47 16.94 11.22
CA VAL A 9 -25.50 15.53 10.84
C VAL A 9 -25.43 15.38 9.31
N ASP A 10 -26.22 16.15 8.56
CA ASP A 10 -26.21 16.13 7.08
C ASP A 10 -24.82 16.48 6.52
N ILE A 11 -24.16 17.51 7.09
CA ILE A 11 -22.80 17.90 6.68
C ILE A 11 -21.80 16.78 6.97
N LEU A 12 -21.90 16.13 8.13
CA LEU A 12 -20.99 15.05 8.52
C LEU A 12 -21.12 13.83 7.59
N ILE A 13 -22.35 13.46 7.24
CA ILE A 13 -22.63 12.37 6.30
C ILE A 13 -22.14 12.71 4.90
N ALA A 14 -22.36 13.95 4.44
CA ALA A 14 -21.87 14.42 3.15
C ALA A 14 -20.34 14.39 3.07
N LEU A 15 -19.64 14.81 4.13
CA LEU A 15 -18.18 14.70 4.23
C LEU A 15 -17.73 13.23 4.16
N GLY A 16 -18.38 12.34 4.90
CA GLY A 16 -18.12 10.90 4.83
C GLY A 16 -18.28 10.32 3.43
N ALA A 17 -19.34 10.70 2.71
CA ALA A 17 -19.58 10.29 1.34
C ALA A 17 -18.48 10.79 0.38
N ILE A 18 -18.01 12.03 0.55
CA ILE A 18 -16.90 12.59 -0.25
C ILE A 18 -15.60 11.82 -0.02
N ILE A 19 -15.26 11.55 1.25
CA ILE A 19 -14.06 10.78 1.61
C ILE A 19 -14.13 9.38 0.99
N MET A 20 -15.29 8.70 1.11
CA MET A 20 -15.50 7.37 0.53
C MET A 20 -15.43 7.39 -1.01
N PHE A 21 -15.95 8.43 -1.65
CA PHE A 21 -15.84 8.60 -3.09
C PHE A 21 -14.38 8.77 -3.55
N MET A 22 -13.61 9.62 -2.85
CA MET A 22 -12.17 9.80 -3.13
C MET A 22 -11.38 8.50 -2.93
N ALA A 23 -11.68 7.74 -1.87
CA ALA A 23 -11.08 6.44 -1.60
C ALA A 23 -11.39 5.42 -2.71
N THR A 24 -12.62 5.42 -3.21
CA THR A 24 -13.08 4.54 -4.30
C THR A 24 -12.32 4.83 -5.59
N ILE A 25 -12.20 6.10 -6.00
CA ILE A 25 -11.44 6.50 -7.19
C ILE A 25 -9.97 6.13 -7.06
N SER A 26 -9.38 6.36 -5.89
CA SER A 26 -7.98 6.05 -5.63
C SER A 26 -7.71 4.55 -5.76
N THR A 27 -8.59 3.73 -5.19
CA THR A 27 -8.52 2.25 -5.27
C THR A 27 -8.70 1.77 -6.72
N PHE A 28 -9.66 2.35 -7.46
CA PHE A 28 -9.88 2.04 -8.87
C PHE A 28 -8.65 2.31 -9.74
N LYS A 29 -8.03 3.50 -9.59
CA LYS A 29 -6.79 3.86 -10.31
C LYS A 29 -5.68 2.88 -10.03
N LEU A 30 -5.62 2.37 -8.80
CA LEU A 30 -4.54 1.52 -8.34
C LEU A 30 -4.70 0.08 -8.85
N ILE A 31 -5.92 -0.47 -8.83
CA ILE A 31 -6.24 -1.77 -9.46
C ILE A 31 -5.91 -1.71 -10.96
N LYS A 32 -6.25 -0.61 -11.64
CA LYS A 32 -5.98 -0.44 -13.08
C LYS A 32 -4.49 -0.35 -13.44
N ARG A 33 -3.64 0.17 -12.55
CA ARG A 33 -2.19 0.35 -12.82
C ARG A 33 -1.34 -0.87 -12.47
N ILE A 34 -1.77 -1.72 -11.54
CA ILE A 34 -0.94 -2.81 -11.01
C ILE A 34 -1.43 -4.15 -11.55
N LYS A 35 -0.66 -4.74 -12.48
CA LYS A 35 -0.90 -6.08 -13.06
C LYS A 35 -0.52 -7.26 -12.13
N THR A 36 -0.01 -7.00 -10.93
CA THR A 36 0.46 -8.05 -10.01
C THR A 36 -0.71 -8.76 -9.34
N SER A 37 -0.85 -10.05 -9.63
CA SER A 37 -1.99 -10.90 -9.25
C SER A 37 -2.11 -11.25 -7.77
N ARG A 38 -1.05 -11.07 -6.97
CA ARG A 38 -0.97 -11.63 -5.60
C ARG A 38 -1.96 -11.01 -4.61
N TYR A 39 -2.41 -9.78 -4.83
CA TYR A 39 -3.33 -9.05 -3.93
C TYR A 39 -4.63 -8.55 -4.59
N LEU A 40 -4.88 -8.87 -5.86
CA LEU A 40 -6.04 -8.33 -6.58
C LEU A 40 -7.38 -8.72 -5.94
N ARG A 41 -7.55 -9.98 -5.53
CA ARG A 41 -8.79 -10.46 -4.91
C ARG A 41 -9.21 -9.69 -3.65
N TYR A 42 -8.26 -9.38 -2.77
CA TYR A 42 -8.55 -8.62 -1.55
C TYR A 42 -8.91 -7.17 -1.85
N ARG A 43 -8.27 -6.58 -2.87
CA ARG A 43 -8.52 -5.19 -3.30
C ARG A 43 -9.82 -5.05 -4.07
N GLU A 44 -10.18 -6.04 -4.87
CA GLU A 44 -11.50 -6.14 -5.51
C GLU A 44 -12.59 -6.28 -4.45
N GLY A 45 -12.39 -7.12 -3.43
CA GLY A 45 -13.30 -7.22 -2.28
C GLY A 45 -13.46 -5.89 -1.56
N LEU A 46 -12.36 -5.17 -1.29
CA LEU A 46 -12.38 -3.86 -0.67
C LEU A 46 -13.14 -2.83 -1.53
N PHE A 47 -12.89 -2.82 -2.83
CA PHE A 47 -13.53 -1.91 -3.79
C PHE A 47 -15.03 -2.17 -3.90
N LEU A 48 -15.44 -3.44 -4.00
CA LEU A 48 -16.83 -3.86 -4.00
C LEU A 48 -17.53 -3.36 -2.73
N LEU A 49 -16.88 -3.54 -1.57
CA LEU A 49 -17.43 -3.05 -0.32
C LEU A 49 -17.61 -1.52 -0.31
N MET A 50 -16.62 -0.74 -0.78
CA MET A 50 -16.76 0.72 -0.88
C MET A 50 -17.94 1.15 -1.77
N ILE A 51 -18.13 0.45 -2.89
CA ILE A 51 -19.28 0.69 -3.78
C ILE A 51 -20.60 0.37 -3.06
N ILE A 52 -20.66 -0.68 -2.24
CA ILE A 52 -21.86 -0.99 -1.44
C ILE A 52 -22.11 0.11 -0.40
N PHE A 53 -21.06 0.65 0.22
CA PHE A 53 -21.19 1.67 1.26
C PHE A 53 -21.66 3.03 0.71
N LEU A 54 -21.25 3.42 -0.50
CA LEU A 54 -21.53 4.74 -1.06
C LEU A 54 -23.05 5.06 -1.18
N PRO A 55 -23.91 4.17 -1.72
CA PRO A 55 -25.36 4.32 -1.67
C PRO A 55 -25.90 4.40 -0.23
N GLY A 56 -25.29 3.67 0.71
CA GLY A 56 -25.70 3.67 2.12
C GLY A 56 -25.71 5.07 2.73
N TYR A 57 -24.72 5.91 2.41
CA TYR A 57 -24.68 7.32 2.85
C TYR A 57 -25.83 8.15 2.25
N LEU A 58 -26.16 7.94 0.97
CA LEU A 58 -27.26 8.65 0.31
C LEU A 58 -28.63 8.20 0.83
N THR A 59 -28.81 6.90 1.02
CA THR A 59 -30.01 6.33 1.62
C THR A 59 -30.20 6.86 3.03
N PHE A 60 -29.15 6.96 3.84
CA PHE A 60 -29.24 7.50 5.19
C PHE A 60 -29.71 8.97 5.21
N LEU A 61 -29.19 9.84 4.33
CA LEU A 61 -29.65 11.23 4.19
C LEU A 61 -31.13 11.34 3.81
N PHE A 62 -31.60 10.44 2.94
CA PHE A 62 -33.01 10.41 2.55
C PHE A 62 -33.92 9.94 3.69
N PHE A 63 -33.48 8.95 4.48
CA PHE A 63 -34.24 8.39 5.59
C PHE A 63 -34.31 9.29 6.81
N LEU A 64 -33.30 10.15 7.03
CA LEU A 64 -33.33 11.15 8.11
C LEU A 64 -34.58 12.04 8.05
N LYS A 65 -35.17 12.21 6.85
CA LYS A 65 -36.36 13.04 6.61
C LYS A 65 -37.69 12.30 6.72
N LYS A 66 -37.69 10.96 6.82
CA LYS A 66 -38.90 10.13 6.76
C LYS A 66 -39.42 9.63 8.12
N GLU A 67 -38.75 9.96 9.23
CA GLU A 67 -39.10 9.53 10.60
C GLU A 67 -39.32 8.01 10.79
N ASP A 68 -38.88 7.17 9.84
CA ASP A 68 -39.01 5.71 9.91
C ASP A 68 -37.86 5.10 10.71
N VAL A 69 -38.13 4.80 11.98
CA VAL A 69 -37.14 4.32 12.95
C VAL A 69 -36.76 2.84 12.73
N MET A 70 -37.67 2.02 12.18
CA MET A 70 -37.40 0.58 11.99
C MET A 70 -36.37 0.35 10.90
N LEU A 71 -36.54 0.98 9.73
CA LEU A 71 -35.57 0.83 8.64
C LEU A 71 -34.19 1.40 9.02
N PHE A 72 -34.17 2.46 9.85
CA PHE A 72 -32.94 3.01 10.38
C PHE A 72 -32.11 1.96 11.14
N PHE A 73 -32.73 1.16 12.01
CA PHE A 73 -32.03 0.11 12.76
C PHE A 73 -31.50 -1.00 11.86
N TYR A 74 -32.27 -1.43 10.85
CA TYR A 74 -31.79 -2.43 9.89
C TYR A 74 -30.60 -1.90 9.07
N LEU A 75 -30.67 -0.65 8.61
CA LEU A 75 -29.59 -0.01 7.87
C LEU A 75 -28.34 0.15 8.73
N ALA A 76 -28.49 0.59 9.99
CA ALA A 76 -27.40 0.69 10.94
C ALA A 76 -26.74 -0.68 11.17
N GLY A 77 -27.53 -1.73 11.44
CA GLY A 77 -27.01 -3.09 11.62
C GLY A 77 -26.25 -3.61 10.40
N PHE A 78 -26.76 -3.35 9.20
CA PHE A 78 -26.09 -3.69 7.95
C PHE A 78 -24.75 -2.95 7.80
N ILE A 79 -24.74 -1.63 8.01
CA ILE A 79 -23.55 -0.78 7.95
C ILE A 79 -22.50 -1.24 8.97
N PHE A 80 -22.89 -1.55 10.20
CA PHE A 80 -21.95 -2.01 11.23
C PHE A 80 -21.35 -3.38 10.90
N SER A 81 -22.17 -4.33 10.43
CA SER A 81 -21.68 -5.67 10.05
C SER A 81 -20.71 -5.62 8.87
N PHE A 82 -21.09 -4.94 7.79
CA PHE A 82 -20.20 -4.73 6.65
C PHE A 82 -18.99 -3.86 7.02
N GLY A 83 -19.13 -2.96 8.00
CA GLY A 83 -18.07 -2.08 8.46
C GLY A 83 -16.99 -2.86 9.21
N ALA A 84 -17.37 -3.84 10.02
CA ALA A 84 -16.43 -4.77 10.65
C ALA A 84 -15.66 -5.59 9.59
N LEU A 85 -16.36 -6.08 8.57
CA LEU A 85 -15.72 -6.80 7.45
C LEU A 85 -14.76 -5.88 6.67
N PHE A 86 -15.14 -4.62 6.46
CA PHE A 86 -14.28 -3.61 5.84
C PHE A 86 -12.97 -3.46 6.60
N VAL A 87 -13.06 -3.18 7.91
CA VAL A 87 -11.90 -2.97 8.77
C VAL A 87 -11.01 -4.22 8.78
N PHE A 88 -11.60 -5.41 8.88
CA PHE A 88 -10.87 -6.67 8.81
C PHE A 88 -10.06 -6.80 7.50
N LEU A 89 -10.70 -6.56 6.35
CA LEU A 89 -10.04 -6.64 5.04
C LEU A 89 -8.93 -5.60 4.89
N VAL A 90 -9.14 -4.37 5.37
CA VAL A 90 -8.12 -3.29 5.36
C VAL A 90 -6.90 -3.72 6.16
N VAL A 91 -7.09 -4.13 7.42
CA VAL A 91 -5.98 -4.50 8.31
C VAL A 91 -5.22 -5.71 7.76
N HIS A 92 -5.95 -6.74 7.31
CA HIS A 92 -5.33 -7.94 6.76
C HIS A 92 -4.50 -7.66 5.50
N THR A 93 -5.03 -6.83 4.59
CA THR A 93 -4.32 -6.44 3.37
C THR A 93 -3.10 -5.58 3.68
N GLY A 94 -3.23 -4.65 4.63
CA GLY A 94 -2.13 -3.80 5.09
C GLY A 94 -0.98 -4.61 5.70
N ARG A 95 -1.30 -5.54 6.61
CA ARG A 95 -0.30 -6.42 7.24
C ARG A 95 0.50 -7.22 6.22
N LYS A 96 -0.18 -7.87 5.27
CA LYS A 96 0.51 -8.63 4.20
C LYS A 96 1.39 -7.76 3.32
N THR A 97 0.92 -6.54 3.00
CA THR A 97 1.70 -5.59 2.20
C THR A 97 2.98 -5.18 2.94
N ILE A 98 2.87 -4.89 4.23
CA ILE A 98 4.01 -4.51 5.09
C ILE A 98 4.98 -5.68 5.25
N GLU A 99 4.46 -6.88 5.50
CA GLU A 99 5.27 -8.10 5.66
C GLU A 99 6.05 -8.46 4.38
N ASP A 100 5.42 -8.38 3.21
CA ASP A 100 6.12 -8.55 1.93
C ASP A 100 7.20 -7.49 1.74
N LEU A 101 6.92 -6.23 2.10
CA LEU A 101 7.91 -5.15 2.00
C LEU A 101 9.12 -5.46 2.90
N LEU A 102 8.87 -5.82 4.17
CA LEU A 102 9.91 -6.16 5.13
C LEU A 102 10.75 -7.37 4.67
N ASN A 103 10.11 -8.44 4.17
CA ASN A 103 10.82 -9.62 3.68
C ASN A 103 11.72 -9.30 2.49
N THR A 104 11.29 -8.44 1.57
CA THR A 104 12.13 -8.02 0.43
C THR A 104 13.29 -7.13 0.86
N THR A 105 13.09 -6.23 1.83
CA THR A 105 14.17 -5.38 2.36
C THR A 105 15.19 -6.18 3.19
N VAL A 106 14.73 -7.04 4.09
CA VAL A 106 15.62 -7.88 4.92
C VAL A 106 16.43 -8.85 4.05
N SER A 107 15.82 -9.44 3.00
CA SER A 107 16.54 -10.29 2.06
C SER A 107 17.67 -9.54 1.33
N LYS A 108 17.43 -8.29 0.90
CA LYS A 108 18.49 -7.45 0.29
C LYS A 108 19.64 -7.21 1.26
N THR A 109 19.36 -6.75 2.48
CA THR A 109 20.40 -6.48 3.49
C THR A 109 21.15 -7.76 3.89
N TYR A 110 20.46 -8.89 4.01
CA TYR A 110 21.10 -10.18 4.27
C TYR A 110 22.05 -10.59 3.13
N VAL A 111 21.60 -10.49 1.88
CA VAL A 111 22.43 -10.82 0.71
C VAL A 111 23.64 -9.89 0.61
N GLU A 112 23.46 -8.58 0.85
CA GLU A 112 24.57 -7.61 0.90
C GLU A 112 25.59 -7.99 1.98
N ASN A 113 25.14 -8.32 3.20
CA ASN A 113 26.02 -8.73 4.29
C ASN A 113 26.79 -10.02 3.96
N VAL A 114 26.12 -11.02 3.36
CA VAL A 114 26.78 -12.25 2.91
C VAL A 114 27.87 -11.92 1.89
N ILE A 115 27.56 -11.11 0.87
CA ILE A 115 28.53 -10.68 -0.15
C ILE A 115 29.73 -9.97 0.50
N HIS A 116 29.48 -9.01 1.41
CA HIS A 116 30.56 -8.27 2.10
C HIS A 116 31.44 -9.17 2.99
N SER A 117 30.89 -10.23 3.57
CA SER A 117 31.60 -11.14 4.48
C SER A 117 32.35 -12.28 3.79
N MET A 118 32.15 -12.51 2.48
CA MET A 118 32.84 -13.56 1.73
C MET A 118 34.36 -13.35 1.74
N ALA A 119 35.10 -14.44 1.97
CA ALA A 119 36.56 -14.42 2.04
C ALA A 119 37.22 -14.22 0.65
N ASP A 120 36.59 -14.74 -0.40
CA ASP A 120 37.09 -14.58 -1.76
C ASP A 120 36.77 -13.19 -2.31
N THR A 121 37.68 -12.64 -3.11
CA THR A 121 37.51 -11.34 -3.78
C THR A 121 36.34 -11.41 -4.77
N LEU A 122 35.33 -10.55 -4.59
CA LEU A 122 34.15 -10.48 -5.45
C LEU A 122 33.86 -9.03 -5.84
N ILE A 123 33.66 -8.81 -7.14
CA ILE A 123 33.19 -7.55 -7.73
C ILE A 123 31.98 -7.85 -8.60
N VAL A 124 30.87 -7.14 -8.37
CA VAL A 124 29.67 -7.21 -9.22
C VAL A 124 29.68 -6.00 -10.15
N ILE A 125 29.56 -6.26 -11.45
CA ILE A 125 29.41 -5.22 -12.47
C ILE A 125 27.99 -5.23 -13.03
N ASP A 126 27.48 -4.06 -13.39
CA ASP A 126 26.28 -3.97 -14.20
C ASP A 126 26.60 -4.40 -15.64
N THR A 127 25.67 -5.13 -16.27
CA THR A 127 25.80 -5.61 -17.65
C THR A 127 25.46 -4.56 -18.70
N ASP A 128 25.29 -3.31 -18.29
CA ASP A 128 25.00 -2.17 -19.18
C ASP A 128 26.25 -1.77 -19.99
N GLU A 129 26.08 -0.88 -20.98
CA GLU A 129 27.13 -0.51 -21.94
C GLU A 129 28.47 -0.09 -21.29
N ASN A 130 28.39 0.55 -20.12
CA ASN A 130 29.52 1.10 -19.37
C ASN A 130 30.19 0.13 -18.40
N ALA A 131 29.65 -1.08 -18.17
CA ALA A 131 30.20 -2.08 -17.25
C ALA A 131 30.67 -1.48 -15.90
N SER A 132 29.80 -0.69 -15.25
CA SER A 132 30.11 -0.03 -14.00
C SER A 132 30.11 -1.01 -12.84
N ILE A 133 31.03 -0.82 -11.89
CA ILE A 133 31.09 -1.59 -10.65
C ILE A 133 29.89 -1.21 -9.80
N ARG A 134 29.03 -2.18 -9.50
CA ARG A 134 27.84 -2.00 -8.67
C ARG A 134 28.13 -2.21 -7.19
N THR A 135 28.93 -3.22 -6.86
CA THR A 135 29.41 -3.48 -5.49
C THR A 135 30.72 -4.26 -5.52
N ALA A 136 31.53 -4.10 -4.48
CA ALA A 136 32.74 -4.86 -4.26
C ALA A 136 32.80 -5.27 -2.79
N ASN A 137 33.12 -6.53 -2.52
CA ASN A 137 33.16 -7.01 -1.14
C ASN A 137 34.44 -6.60 -0.41
N ASN A 138 34.49 -6.85 0.91
CA ASN A 138 35.60 -6.41 1.74
C ASN A 138 36.94 -7.05 1.33
N ALA A 139 36.92 -8.32 0.89
CA ALA A 139 38.11 -9.00 0.38
C ALA A 139 38.70 -8.28 -0.86
N ALA A 140 37.84 -7.86 -1.80
CA ALA A 140 38.26 -7.12 -2.98
C ALA A 140 38.82 -5.73 -2.65
N LEU A 141 38.13 -4.99 -1.77
CA LEU A 141 38.58 -3.67 -1.33
C LEU A 141 39.94 -3.72 -0.63
N ASN A 142 40.14 -4.72 0.25
CA ASN A 142 41.40 -4.94 0.95
C ASN A 142 42.54 -5.33 0.00
N LEU A 143 42.27 -6.21 -0.97
CA LEU A 143 43.27 -6.65 -1.95
C LEU A 143 43.71 -5.50 -2.86
N LEU A 144 42.73 -4.74 -3.37
CA LEU A 144 42.99 -3.63 -4.30
C LEU A 144 43.41 -2.34 -3.57
N LYS A 145 43.28 -2.29 -2.24
CA LYS A 145 43.57 -1.12 -1.39
C LYS A 145 42.77 0.12 -1.74
N TYR A 146 41.52 -0.06 -2.18
CA TYR A 146 40.57 1.03 -2.42
C TYR A 146 39.50 1.04 -1.34
N ARG A 147 38.92 2.22 -1.10
CA ARG A 147 37.68 2.34 -0.35
C ARG A 147 36.49 2.13 -1.28
N GLU A 148 35.36 1.70 -0.71
CA GLU A 148 34.16 1.39 -1.48
C GLU A 148 33.69 2.57 -2.34
N ASN A 149 33.71 3.79 -1.78
CA ASN A 149 33.34 5.03 -2.47
C ASN A 149 34.31 5.44 -3.59
N GLU A 150 35.48 4.81 -3.68
CA GLU A 150 36.45 5.05 -4.74
C GLU A 150 36.29 4.05 -5.89
N LEU A 151 35.75 2.86 -5.63
CA LEU A 151 35.66 1.78 -6.60
C LEU A 151 34.24 1.64 -7.21
N VAL A 152 33.20 1.78 -6.38
CA VAL A 152 31.81 1.64 -6.82
C VAL A 152 31.42 2.80 -7.74
N GLY A 153 30.76 2.49 -8.85
CA GLY A 153 30.39 3.43 -9.90
C GLY A 153 31.46 3.63 -10.98
N GLN A 154 32.69 3.16 -10.79
CA GLN A 154 33.72 3.22 -11.83
C GLN A 154 33.48 2.17 -12.93
N SER A 155 33.86 2.49 -14.16
CA SER A 155 33.84 1.54 -15.28
C SER A 155 35.05 0.60 -15.20
N VAL A 156 34.82 -0.69 -15.42
CA VAL A 156 35.89 -1.69 -15.52
C VAL A 156 36.57 -1.66 -16.90
N LYS A 157 35.96 -1.00 -17.89
CA LYS A 157 36.58 -0.81 -19.20
C LYS A 157 37.53 0.38 -19.14
N LYS A 158 38.84 0.09 -19.20
CA LYS A 158 39.84 1.06 -19.60
C LYS A 158 39.88 1.08 -21.14
N TYR A 159 39.60 2.22 -21.75
CA TYR A 159 39.86 2.44 -23.18
C TYR A 159 41.35 2.26 -23.49
#